data_AF-A0A2D6FM05-F1
#
_entry.id   AF-A0A2D6FM05-F1
#
_cell.length_a   1.000
_cell.length_b   1.000
_cell.length_c   1.000
_cell.angle_alpha   90.00
_cell.angle_beta   90.00
_cell.angle_gamma   90.00
#
_symmetry.space_group_name_H-M   'P 1'
#
loop_
_entity.id
_entity.type
_entity.pdbx_description
1 polymer ?
#
loop_
_entity_poly.entity_id
_entity_poly.type
_entity_poly.pdbx_seq_one_letter_code
_entity_poly.pdbx_strand_id
1 'polypeptide(L)' 'MKFYEIKQQLNNLQWQSLGYFKKEEDAEKYSTLYNTKIVVYPTKIVEHEFKNIKDFEEEFD' A
#
# COMPACT_ATOMS: atom_id res chain seq x y z
N MET A 1 -9.08 -5.85 10.57
CA MET A 1 -9.47 -5.88 9.14
C MET A 1 -8.24 -5.52 8.31
N LYS A 2 -8.00 -6.12 7.14
CA LYS A 2 -6.78 -5.84 6.35
C LYS A 2 -7.09 -4.90 5.18
N PHE A 3 -6.11 -4.09 4.78
CA PHE A 3 -6.12 -3.32 3.55
C PHE A 3 -4.74 -3.32 2.91
N TYR A 4 -4.71 -3.12 1.60
CA TYR A 4 -3.53 -3.23 0.77
C TYR A 4 -3.22 -1.86 0.19
N GLU A 5 -2.05 -1.33 0.52
CA GLU A 5 -1.55 -0.07 0.01
C GLU A 5 -0.56 -0.33 -1.12
N ILE A 6 -0.80 0.26 -2.28
CA ILE A 6 0.16 0.21 -3.38
C ILE A 6 1.04 1.44 -3.30
N LYS A 7 2.36 1.24 -3.30
CA LYS A 7 3.34 2.32 -3.34
C LYS A 7 4.18 2.25 -4.59
N GLN A 8 4.48 3.42 -5.16
CA GLN A 8 5.50 3.58 -6.19
C GLN A 8 6.72 4.26 -5.60
N GLN A 9 7.89 3.77 -5.96
CA GLN A 9 9.13 4.44 -5.65
C GLN A 9 9.27 5.68 -6.54
N LEU A 10 9.23 6.90 -5.99
CA LEU A 10 9.48 8.08 -6.82
C LEU A 10 10.97 8.30 -7.06
N ASN A 11 11.79 7.93 -6.08
CA ASN A 11 13.25 8.02 -6.04
C ASN A 11 13.78 7.04 -4.98
N ASN A 12 15.10 6.92 -4.81
CA ASN A 12 15.72 6.01 -3.83
C ASN A 12 15.32 6.28 -2.35
N LEU A 13 14.71 7.42 -2.04
CA LEU A 13 14.42 7.86 -0.67
C LEU A 13 12.93 7.79 -0.30
N GLN A 14 12.02 7.74 -1.28
CA GLN A 14 10.60 7.98 -1.02
C GLN A 14 9.70 7.03 -1.80
N TRP A 15 8.71 6.52 -1.07
CA TRP A 15 7.61 5.72 -1.60
C TRP A 15 6.35 6.56 -1.55
N GLN A 16 5.75 6.82 -2.70
CA GLN A 16 4.47 7.51 -2.81
C GLN A 16 3.33 6.48 -2.85
N SER A 17 2.27 6.75 -2.10
CA SER A 17 1.05 5.94 -2.13
C SER A 17 0.26 6.21 -3.41
N LEU A 18 -0.02 5.15 -4.17
CA LEU A 18 -0.84 5.20 -5.39
C LEU A 18 -2.32 4.92 -5.10
N GLY A 19 -2.61 4.11 -4.08
CA GLY A 19 -3.99 3.75 -3.75
C GLY A 19 -4.10 2.71 -2.65
N TYR A 20 -5.31 2.59 -2.11
CA TYR A 20 -5.67 1.66 -1.04
C TYR A 20 -6.79 0.74 -1.50
N PHE A 21 -6.66 -0.55 -1.20
CA PHE A 21 -7.57 -1.60 -1.63
C PHE A 21 -7.99 -2.46 -0.44
N LYS A 22 -9.23 -2.93 -0.42
CA LYS A 22 -9.71 -3.86 0.62
C LYS A 22 -9.37 -5.31 0.32
N LYS A 23 -9.14 -5.65 -0.95
CA LYS A 23 -8.81 -6.98 -1.44
C LYS A 23 -7.44 -6.97 -2.08
N GLU A 24 -6.68 -8.04 -1.86
CA GLU A 24 -5.34 -8.23 -2.44
C GLU A 24 -5.42 -8.33 -3.97
N GLU A 25 -6.36 -9.14 -4.49
CA GLU A 25 -6.54 -9.35 -5.94
C GLU A 25 -6.76 -8.03 -6.70
N ASP A 26 -7.47 -7.07 -6.10
CA ASP A 26 -7.72 -5.77 -6.72
C ASP A 26 -6.44 -4.92 -6.72
N ALA A 27 -5.62 -5.04 -5.67
CA ALA A 27 -4.34 -4.36 -5.58
C ALA A 27 -3.33 -4.92 -6.62
N GLU A 28 -3.29 -6.23 -6.80
CA GLU A 28 -2.45 -6.89 -7.82
C GLU A 28 -2.85 -6.52 -9.25
N LYS A 29 -4.15 -6.52 -9.54
CA LYS A 29 -4.68 -6.06 -10.84
C LYS A 29 -4.31 -4.62 -11.11
N TYR A 30 -4.44 -3.73 -10.12
CA TYR A 30 -4.03 -2.34 -10.26
C TYR A 30 -2.52 -2.21 -10.48
N SER A 31 -1.69 -2.91 -9.69
CA SER A 31 -0.23 -2.91 -9.85
C SER A 31 0.19 -3.32 -11.27
N THR A 32 -0.43 -4.37 -11.80
CA THR A 32 -0.18 -4.88 -13.16
C THR A 32 -0.59 -3.83 -14.21
N LEU A 33 -1.80 -3.28 -14.11
CA LEU A 33 -2.31 -2.27 -15.04
C LEU A 33 -1.48 -0.99 -15.00
N TYR A 34 -1.11 -0.53 -13.80
CA TYR A 34 -0.32 0.68 -13.59
C TYR A 34 1.05 0.54 -14.25
N ASN A 35 1.74 -0.59 -14.04
CA ASN A 35 3.04 -0.87 -14.65
C ASN A 35 2.97 -0.95 -16.18
N THR A 36 1.87 -1.45 -16.77
CA THR A 36 1.71 -1.45 -18.23
C THR A 36 1.46 -0.07 -18.84
N LYS A 37 0.86 0.86 -18.08
CA LYS A 37 0.54 2.23 -18.55
C LYS A 37 1.66 3.23 -18.27
N ILE A 38 2.39 3.05 -17.17
CA ILE A 38 3.38 3.98 -16.64
C ILE A 38 4.60 3.15 -16.20
N VAL A 39 5.59 3.00 -17.07
CA VAL A 39 6.93 2.49 -16.72
C VAL A 39 7.72 3.70 -16.19
N VAL A 40 8.44 3.70 -15.06
CA VAL A 40 9.81 3.16 -14.89
C VAL A 40 10.15 2.75 -13.44
N TYR A 41 9.31 3.05 -12.44
CA TYR A 41 9.72 2.89 -11.04
C TYR A 41 9.11 1.69 -10.30
N PRO A 42 9.87 1.01 -9.41
CA PRO A 42 9.38 -0.13 -8.64
C PRO A 42 8.09 0.18 -7.87
N THR A 43 7.10 -0.71 -8.02
CA THR A 43 5.88 -0.71 -7.23
C THR A 43 5.90 -1.84 -6.20
N LYS A 44 5.35 -1.60 -5.01
CA LYS A 44 5.16 -2.65 -3.99
C LYS A 44 3.76 -2.58 -3.39
N ILE A 45 3.25 -3.72 -2.97
CA ILE A 45 2.01 -3.84 -2.20
C ILE A 45 2.41 -4.01 -0.74
N VAL A 46 1.84 -3.18 0.14
CA VAL A 46 2.04 -3.25 1.58
C VAL A 46 0.72 -3.64 2.21
N GLU A 47 0.72 -4.76 2.93
CA GLU A 47 -0.43 -5.16 3.74
C GLU A 47 -0.44 -4.36 5.04
N HIS A 48 -1.60 -3.80 5.36
CA HIS A 48 -1.85 -3.08 6.59
C HIS A 48 -3.02 -3.71 7.32
N GLU A 49 -2.90 -3.77 8.64
CA GLU A 49 -4.01 -4.09 9.53
C GLU A 49 -4.64 -2.79 10.05
N PHE A 50 -5.95 -2.69 9.92
CA PHE A 50 -6.74 -1.72 10.68
C PHE A 50 -6.59 -2.06 12.16
N LYS A 51 -5.64 -1.39 12.84
CA LYS A 51 -5.63 -1.27 14.29
C LYS A 51 -6.85 -0.44 14.71
N ASN A 52 -7.60 -0.90 15.70
CA ASN A 52 -8.67 -0.11 16.27
C ASN A 52 -8.04 1.03 17.09
N ILE A 53 -8.73 2.16 17.25
CA ILE A 53 -8.23 3.29 18.07
C ILE A 53 -7.87 2.83 19.49
N LYS A 54 -8.53 1.78 20.00
CA LYS A 54 -8.25 1.18 21.31
C LYS A 54 -6.89 0.48 21.41
N ASP A 55 -6.33 -0.02 20.31
CA ASP A 55 -5.02 -0.68 20.30
C ASP A 55 -3.86 0.33 20.35
N PHE A 56 -4.15 1.63 20.23
CA PHE A 56 -3.16 2.70 20.40
C PHE A 56 -3.00 3.12 21.87
N GLU A 57 -3.95 2.83 22.75
CA GLU A 57 -3.86 3.21 24.17
C GLU A 57 -2.88 2.32 24.95
N GLU A 58 -2.61 1.08 24.50
CA GLU A 58 -1.66 0.15 25.17
C GLU A 58 -0.18 0.36 24.78
N GLU A 59 0.14 1.13 23.73
CA GLU A 59 1.53 1.38 23.31
C GLU A 59 2.20 2.57 24.05
N PHE A 60 1.48 3.26 24.95
CA PHE A 60 1.94 4.44 25.68
C PHE A 60 1.98 4.30 27.22
N ASP A 61 1.75 3.11 27.77
CA ASP A 61 1.93 2.81 29.22
C ASP A 61 3.28 2.15 29.54
#